data_AF-A0A7L3XIK2-F1
#
_entry.id   AF-A0A7L3XIK2-F1
#
_cell.length_a   1.000
_cell.length_b   1.000
_cell.length_c   1.000
_cell.angle_alpha   90.00
_cell.angle_beta   90.00
_cell.angle_gamma   90.00
#
_symmetry.space_group_name_H-M   'P 1'
#
loop_
_entity.id
_entity.type
_entity.pdbx_description
1 polymer ?
#
loop_
_entity_poly.entity_id
_entity_poly.type
_entity_poly.pdbx_seq_one_letter_code
_entity_poly.pdbx_strand_id
1 'polypeptide(L)'
;PPPRPPPPPPGAPSPPRLLPRDPPRLPLTSDPAGRRALLGVVRRSRHREVPLRELRQRRAPPGARLGVGYLLHDLLGAQLLRSIPTTSGPMLRLAEP
;
A
#
# COMPACT_ATOMS: atom_id res chain seq x y z
N PRO A 1 -26.12 -15.10 -29.20
CA PRO A 1 -25.35 -13.85 -29.39
C PRO A 1 -26.35 -12.71 -29.63
N PRO A 2 -26.21 -11.53 -28.99
CA PRO A 2 -27.13 -10.42 -29.25
C PRO A 2 -26.98 -9.92 -30.70
N PRO A 3 -28.07 -9.44 -31.33
CA PRO A 3 -28.02 -8.89 -32.68
C PRO A 3 -27.10 -7.67 -32.72
N ARG A 4 -26.32 -7.54 -33.81
CA ARG A 4 -25.45 -6.37 -34.03
C ARG A 4 -26.34 -5.12 -34.17
N PRO A 5 -25.98 -3.99 -33.53
CA PRO A 5 -26.71 -2.75 -33.71
C PRO A 5 -26.62 -2.26 -35.16
N PRO A 6 -27.64 -1.54 -35.66
CA PRO A 6 -27.63 -0.96 -37.01
C PRO A 6 -26.52 0.08 -37.15
N PRO A 7 -25.99 0.28 -38.38
CA PRO A 7 -24.98 1.31 -38.63
C PRO A 7 -25.56 2.72 -38.41
N PRO A 8 -24.75 3.67 -37.92
CA PRO A 8 -25.18 5.05 -37.74
C PRO A 8 -25.46 5.75 -39.09
N PRO A 9 -26.36 6.75 -39.11
CA PRO A 9 -26.67 7.50 -40.32
C PRO A 9 -25.47 8.34 -40.81
N PRO A 10 -25.34 8.56 -42.13
CA PRO A 10 -24.26 9.38 -42.69
C PRO A 10 -24.37 10.82 -42.18
N GLY A 11 -23.29 11.34 -41.58
CA GLY A 11 -23.22 12.70 -41.02
C GLY A 11 -23.36 12.79 -39.49
N ALA A 12 -23.53 11.67 -38.79
CA ALA A 12 -23.51 11.68 -37.33
C ALA A 12 -22.13 12.13 -36.79
N PRO A 13 -22.07 13.04 -35.81
CA PRO A 13 -20.81 13.42 -35.18
C PRO A 13 -20.20 12.18 -34.51
N SER A 14 -18.91 11.93 -34.75
CA SER A 14 -18.16 10.86 -34.07
C SER A 14 -18.37 10.98 -32.56
N PRO A 15 -18.74 9.89 -31.85
CA PRO A 15 -18.83 9.96 -30.40
C PRO A 15 -17.47 10.40 -29.86
N PRO A 16 -17.43 11.30 -28.85
CA PRO A 16 -16.18 11.68 -28.24
C PRO A 16 -15.50 10.40 -27.76
N ARG A 17 -14.24 10.19 -28.20
CA ARG A 17 -13.37 9.17 -27.62
C ARG A 17 -13.34 9.43 -26.12
N LEU A 18 -14.13 8.67 -25.37
CA LEU A 18 -13.99 8.57 -23.93
C LEU A 18 -12.59 7.98 -23.70
N LEU A 19 -11.59 8.86 -23.60
CA LEU A 19 -10.36 8.49 -22.92
C LEU A 19 -10.80 7.92 -21.56
N PRO A 20 -10.29 6.76 -21.15
CA PRO A 20 -10.52 6.28 -19.80
C PRO A 20 -10.16 7.41 -18.83
N ARG A 21 -11.18 7.99 -18.17
CA ARG A 21 -11.01 9.11 -17.23
C ARG A 21 -10.34 8.68 -15.93
N ASP A 22 -10.10 7.40 -15.76
CA ASP A 22 -9.27 6.87 -14.69
C ASP A 22 -8.07 6.16 -15.32
N PRO A 23 -6.83 6.67 -15.15
CA PRO A 23 -5.70 5.75 -15.12
C PRO A 23 -6.03 4.68 -14.07
N PRO A 24 -5.64 3.40 -14.26
CA PRO A 24 -5.72 2.46 -13.16
C PRO A 24 -5.02 3.14 -11.99
N ARG A 25 -5.78 3.46 -10.93
CA ARG A 25 -5.22 3.71 -9.61
C ARG A 25 -4.63 2.38 -9.18
N LEU A 26 -3.52 1.98 -9.81
CA LEU A 26 -2.59 1.06 -9.22
C LEU A 26 -2.37 1.64 -7.83
N PRO A 27 -2.68 0.90 -6.77
CA PRO A 27 -2.44 1.40 -5.44
C PRO A 27 -0.95 1.79 -5.38
N LEU A 28 -0.69 3.09 -5.35
CA LEU A 28 0.51 3.63 -4.72
C LEU A 28 0.48 3.32 -3.21
N THR A 29 -0.65 2.76 -2.71
CA THR A 29 -0.74 2.11 -1.42
C THR A 29 0.27 0.98 -1.41
N SER A 30 1.10 0.96 -0.38
CA SER A 30 2.05 -0.11 -0.10
C SER A 30 1.54 -1.51 -0.49
N ASP A 31 2.43 -2.32 -1.04
CA ASP A 31 2.11 -3.71 -1.40
C ASP A 31 1.53 -4.47 -0.20
N PRO A 32 0.32 -5.07 -0.33
CA PRO A 32 -0.36 -5.69 0.79
C PRO A 32 0.40 -6.89 1.37
N ALA A 33 1.24 -7.58 0.58
CA ALA A 33 2.10 -8.63 1.09
C ALA A 33 3.25 -8.06 1.94
N GLY A 34 3.88 -6.96 1.49
CA GLY A 34 4.89 -6.22 2.23
C GLY A 34 4.40 -5.70 3.58
N ARG A 35 3.18 -5.11 3.61
CA ARG A 35 2.54 -4.67 4.87
C ARG A 35 2.34 -5.82 5.83
N ARG A 36 1.74 -6.93 5.36
CA ARG A 36 1.47 -8.12 6.18
C ARG A 36 2.75 -8.74 6.71
N ALA A 37 3.81 -8.79 5.90
CA ALA A 37 5.12 -9.30 6.32
C ALA A 37 5.71 -8.45 7.45
N LEU A 38 5.69 -7.12 7.30
CA LEU A 38 6.24 -6.19 8.30
C LEU A 38 5.44 -6.21 9.61
N LEU A 39 4.10 -6.22 9.53
CA LEU A 39 3.24 -6.41 10.70
C LEU A 39 3.48 -7.78 11.35
N GLY A 40 3.72 -8.82 10.56
CA GLY A 40 4.07 -10.15 11.07
C GLY A 40 5.38 -10.14 11.86
N VAL A 41 6.39 -9.36 11.44
CA VAL A 41 7.64 -9.19 12.20
C VAL A 41 7.36 -8.56 13.55
N VAL A 42 6.61 -7.45 13.59
CA VAL A 42 6.26 -6.77 14.85
C VAL A 42 5.38 -7.65 15.74
N ARG A 43 4.47 -8.46 15.18
CA ARG A 43 3.64 -9.40 15.95
C ARG A 43 4.44 -10.48 16.65
N ARG A 44 5.52 -10.93 16.01
CA ARG A 44 6.40 -11.99 16.54
C ARG A 44 7.52 -11.45 17.43
N SER A 45 7.70 -10.14 17.50
CA SER A 45 8.72 -9.55 18.37
C SER A 45 8.27 -9.56 19.82
N ARG A 46 9.25 -9.49 20.71
CA ARG A 46 9.00 -9.41 22.15
C ARG A 46 8.16 -8.17 22.44
N HIS A 47 7.13 -8.32 23.27
CA HIS A 47 6.21 -7.24 23.65
C HIS A 47 5.43 -6.61 22.47
N ARG A 48 5.45 -7.21 21.27
CA ARG A 48 4.85 -6.62 20.05
C ARG A 48 5.46 -5.26 19.69
N GLU A 49 6.75 -5.11 20.02
CA GLU A 49 7.52 -3.89 19.86
C GLU A 49 8.83 -4.19 19.14
N VAL A 50 9.25 -3.28 18.25
CA VAL A 50 10.53 -3.38 17.53
C VAL A 50 11.17 -2.00 17.40
N PRO A 51 12.47 -1.84 17.67
CA PRO A 51 13.17 -0.59 17.40
C PRO A 51 13.08 -0.18 15.93
N LEU A 52 12.76 1.09 15.64
CA LEU A 52 12.64 1.60 14.28
C LEU A 52 13.93 1.36 13.47
N ARG A 53 15.10 1.55 14.10
CA ARG A 53 16.42 1.32 13.48
C ARG A 53 16.59 -0.13 13.01
N GLU A 54 16.15 -1.09 13.82
CA GLU A 54 16.27 -2.51 13.50
C GLU A 54 15.33 -2.85 12.34
N LEU A 55 14.10 -2.34 12.38
CA LEU A 55 13.15 -2.59 11.30
C LEU A 55 13.62 -1.99 9.97
N ARG A 56 14.22 -0.79 9.98
CA ARG A 56 14.79 -0.14 8.78
C ARG A 56 15.99 -0.88 8.20
N GLN A 57 16.78 -1.56 9.02
CA GLN A 57 17.94 -2.33 8.59
C GLN A 57 17.56 -3.71 8.03
N ARG A 58 16.32 -4.19 8.28
CA ARG A 58 15.85 -5.45 7.71
C ARG A 58 15.74 -5.34 6.18
N ARG A 59 16.13 -6.43 5.51
CA ARG A 59 15.94 -6.56 4.07
C ARG A 59 14.45 -6.46 3.73
N ALA A 60 14.14 -5.71 2.67
CA ALA A 60 12.76 -5.49 2.25
C ALA A 60 12.07 -6.85 1.97
N PRO A 61 10.88 -7.11 2.55
CA PRO A 61 10.18 -8.36 2.32
C PRO A 61 9.81 -8.50 0.84
N PRO A 62 9.70 -9.73 0.30
CA PRO A 62 9.25 -9.94 -1.07
C PRO A 62 7.87 -9.29 -1.27
N GLY A 63 7.75 -8.46 -2.31
CA GLY A 63 6.58 -7.60 -2.55
C GLY A 63 6.77 -6.14 -2.14
N ALA A 64 7.75 -5.81 -1.30
CA ALA A 64 8.06 -4.43 -0.89
C ALA A 64 8.76 -3.62 -2.01
N ARG A 65 8.04 -3.33 -3.10
CA ARG A 65 8.54 -2.59 -4.26
C ARG A 65 9.17 -1.23 -3.93
N LEU A 66 8.69 -0.58 -2.89
CA LEU A 66 9.13 0.76 -2.44
C LEU A 66 10.07 0.71 -1.21
N GLY A 67 10.46 -0.49 -0.77
CA GLY A 67 11.34 -0.69 0.38
C GLY A 67 10.65 -0.54 1.75
N VAL A 68 11.40 -0.84 2.82
CA VAL A 68 10.89 -0.88 4.20
C VAL A 68 10.50 0.51 4.72
N GLY A 69 11.24 1.55 4.34
CA GLY A 69 10.95 2.93 4.76
C GLY A 69 9.55 3.38 4.32
N TYR A 70 9.17 3.12 3.07
CA TYR A 70 7.84 3.47 2.57
C TYR A 70 6.74 2.67 3.28
N LEU A 71 6.93 1.36 3.45
CA LEU A 71 5.99 0.51 4.18
C LEU A 71 5.77 1.01 5.62
N LEU A 72 6.84 1.45 6.28
CA LEU A 72 6.76 2.03 7.62
C LEU A 72 5.92 3.29 7.66
N HIS A 73 6.16 4.23 6.73
CA HIS A 73 5.36 5.45 6.63
C HIS A 73 3.89 5.14 6.36
N ASP A 74 3.60 4.17 5.49
CA ASP A 74 2.24 3.73 5.21
C ASP A 74 1.56 3.10 6.43
N LEU A 75 2.23 2.20 7.16
CA LEU A 75 1.67 1.55 8.35
C LEU A 75 1.43 2.53 9.51
N LEU A 76 2.32 3.52 9.67
CA LEU A 76 2.15 4.61 10.64
C LEU A 76 0.99 5.52 10.24
N GLY A 77 0.90 5.91 8.97
CA GLY A 77 -0.20 6.73 8.45
C GLY A 77 -1.55 6.02 8.51
N ALA A 78 -1.57 4.70 8.32
CA ALA A 78 -2.74 3.85 8.47
C ALA A 78 -3.06 3.49 9.92
N GLN A 79 -2.30 4.02 10.90
CA GLN A 79 -2.49 3.77 12.34
C GLN A 79 -2.44 2.28 12.73
N LEU A 80 -1.74 1.45 11.95
CA LEU A 80 -1.53 0.03 12.26
C LEU A 80 -0.30 -0.17 13.16
N LEU A 81 0.62 0.79 13.13
CA LEU A 81 1.75 0.91 14.05
C LEU A 81 1.70 2.26 14.74
N ARG A 82 2.23 2.30 15.97
CA ARG A 82 2.49 3.55 16.70
C ARG A 82 4.00 3.66 16.94
N SER A 83 4.53 4.87 16.75
CA SER A 83 5.90 5.18 17.15
C SER A 83 5.90 5.74 18.58
N ILE A 84 6.69 5.13 19.45
CA ILE A 84 6.86 5.50 20.84
C ILE A 84 8.30 6.02 21.01
N PRO A 85 8.51 7.28 21.41
CA PRO A 85 9.85 7.77 21.68
C PRO A 85 10.43 7.09 22.93
N THR A 86 11.68 6.63 22.85
CA THR A 86 12.41 6.07 23.99
C THR A 86 13.81 6.67 24.06
N THR A 87 14.51 6.48 25.17
CA THR A 87 15.90 6.96 25.35
C THR A 87 16.89 6.36 24.35
N SER A 88 16.59 5.18 23.80
CA SER A 88 17.40 4.50 22.78
C SER A 88 16.96 4.79 21.34
N GLY A 89 15.99 5.71 21.16
CA GLY A 89 15.37 6.05 19.89
C GLY A 89 13.94 5.53 19.75
N PRO A 90 13.30 5.73 18.59
CA PRO A 90 11.90 5.38 18.41
C PRO A 90 11.67 3.86 18.39
N MET A 91 10.70 3.40 19.17
CA MET A 91 10.16 2.04 19.14
C MET A 91 8.87 2.02 18.32
N LEU A 92 8.64 0.96 17.56
CA LEU A 92 7.39 0.73 16.86
C LEU A 92 6.59 -0.35 17.58
N ARG A 93 5.35 -0.04 17.96
CA ARG A 93 4.41 -0.95 18.58
C ARG A 93 3.23 -1.19 17.65
N LEU A 94 2.65 -2.39 17.67
CA LEU A 94 1.33 -2.60 17.06
C LEU A 94 0.29 -1.69 17.70
N ALA A 95 -0.52 -1.03 16.87
CA ALA A 95 -1.74 -0.44 17.35
C ALA A 95 -2.68 -1.58 17.78
N GLU A 96 -3.22 -1.49 19.00
CA GLU A 96 -4.29 -2.38 19.43
C GLU A 96 -5.57 -1.99 18.66
N PRO A 97 -6.39 -2.96 18.24
CA PRO A 97 -7.68 -2.69 17.64
C PRO A 97 -8.65 -2.04 18.62
#